data_AF-A0A535X8L5-F1
#
_entry.id   AF-A0A535X8L5-F1
#
_cell.length_a   1.000
_cell.length_b   1.000
_cell.length_c   1.000
_cell.angle_alpha   90.00
_cell.angle_beta   90.00
_cell.angle_gamma   90.00
#
_symmetry.space_group_name_H-M   'P 1'
#
loop_
_entity.id
_entity.type
_entity.pdbx_description
1 polymer ?
#
loop_
_entity_poly.entity_id
_entity_poly.type
_entity_poly.pdbx_seq_one_letter_code
_entity_poly.pdbx_strand_id
1 'polypeptide(L)'
;MSFPILQCASATTNGVYWVLSRSRFTSGATRYHGLIGNARGQVGRRRRLLRALAHTLGANAVFVALALAADHTRRQGGTDQLADWRGAAACERRHCKPDGYGSYMRNGSAFGFFLEYDRGTESGRKYAAKFHAYYKYRDSGQAARDYDGFPTVLFVTTDLTAEQRIVEQAYRAWFIRCTEPLPILIATSARILADPEGILSAIWRTPTPMSSTRAPERHYWLPGGP
;
A
#
# COMPACT_ATOMS: atom_id res chain seq x y z
N MET A 1 29.94 17.73 9.59
CA MET A 1 29.28 18.55 8.55
C MET A 1 28.80 17.60 7.47
N SER A 2 27.48 17.39 7.38
CA SER A 2 26.87 16.38 6.50
C SER A 2 26.33 17.07 5.24
N PHE A 3 26.80 16.63 4.08
CA PHE A 3 26.22 16.99 2.79
C PHE A 3 24.99 16.10 2.52
N PRO A 4 23.84 16.66 2.13
CA PRO A 4 22.73 15.87 1.61
C PRO A 4 23.05 15.42 0.18
N ILE A 5 22.85 14.13 -0.11
CA ILE A 5 22.87 13.61 -1.48
C ILE A 5 21.49 13.88 -2.08
N LEU A 6 21.41 14.74 -3.09
CA LEU A 6 20.24 14.86 -3.96
C LEU A 6 20.15 13.60 -4.83
N GLN A 7 18.96 13.00 -4.95
CA GLN A 7 18.68 12.01 -5.97
C GLN A 7 17.59 12.53 -6.91
N CYS A 8 17.99 12.95 -8.12
CA CYS A 8 17.14 13.18 -9.30
C CYS A 8 16.68 11.84 -9.90
N ALA A 9 15.65 11.70 -10.74
CA ALA A 9 14.48 12.49 -11.13
C ALA A 9 13.70 11.59 -12.13
N SER A 10 12.36 11.64 -12.16
CA SER A 10 11.61 11.29 -13.38
C SER A 10 11.18 12.59 -14.03
N ALA A 11 11.77 12.91 -15.19
CA ALA A 11 11.37 14.05 -15.99
C ALA A 11 10.04 13.75 -16.69
N THR A 12 9.00 14.46 -16.30
CA THR A 12 7.84 14.73 -17.17
C THR A 12 7.87 16.21 -17.50
N THR A 13 7.41 16.58 -18.70
CA THR A 13 7.58 17.87 -19.37
C THR A 13 7.14 19.12 -18.58
N ASN A 14 6.57 18.99 -17.37
CA ASN A 14 6.09 20.10 -16.54
C ASN A 14 6.55 20.07 -15.06
N GLY A 15 7.85 19.84 -14.81
CA GLY A 15 8.48 20.21 -13.52
C GLY A 15 9.08 19.06 -12.72
N VAL A 16 10.16 19.38 -12.00
CA VAL A 16 10.89 18.47 -11.11
C VAL A 16 10.29 18.56 -9.70
N TYR A 17 9.71 17.47 -9.20
CA TYR A 17 9.29 17.37 -7.79
C TYR A 17 10.47 16.89 -6.94
N TRP A 18 10.81 17.66 -5.91
CA TRP A 18 11.75 17.25 -4.86
C TRP A 18 10.95 16.77 -3.64
N VAL A 19 11.08 15.49 -3.29
CA VAL A 19 10.59 14.93 -2.03
C VAL A 19 11.79 14.71 -1.12
N LEU A 20 11.86 15.43 0.00
CA LEU A 20 12.94 15.29 0.99
C LEU A 20 12.71 14.00 1.81
N SER A 21 13.46 12.94 1.49
CA SER A 21 13.57 11.76 2.35
C SER A 21 14.78 11.88 3.26
N ARG A 22 14.59 11.75 4.58
CA ARG A 22 15.68 11.43 5.51
C ARG A 22 15.64 9.93 5.79
N SER A 23 16.48 9.16 5.10
CA SER A 23 16.74 7.77 5.48
C SER A 23 18.25 7.53 5.58
N ARG A 24 18.67 6.95 6.71
CA ARG A 24 20.01 6.39 6.90
C ARG A 24 20.01 5.00 6.30
N PHE A 25 20.77 4.78 5.22
CA PHE A 25 20.98 3.45 4.64
C PHE A 25 21.97 2.66 5.49
N THR A 26 21.58 1.46 5.94
CA THR A 26 22.54 0.42 6.35
C THR A 26 22.66 -0.57 5.20
N SER A 27 23.86 -0.65 4.61
CA SER A 27 24.22 -1.59 3.55
C SER A 27 24.06 -3.04 4.02
N GLY A 28 23.14 -3.77 3.39
CA GLY A 28 22.99 -5.23 3.54
C GLY A 28 23.13 -5.91 2.19
N ALA A 29 24.32 -5.87 1.60
CA ALA A 29 24.64 -6.58 0.36
C ALA A 29 25.41 -7.86 0.67
N THR A 30 24.76 -9.03 0.60
CA THR A 30 25.35 -10.36 0.24
C THR A 30 24.25 -11.44 0.32
N ARG A 31 24.09 -12.49 -0.53
CA ARG A 31 24.86 -13.13 -1.60
C ARG A 31 23.87 -13.71 -2.63
N TYR A 32 24.14 -13.58 -3.93
CA TYR A 32 23.69 -14.57 -4.92
C TYR A 32 24.94 -15.11 -5.61
N HIS A 33 25.41 -16.28 -5.14
CA HIS A 33 26.37 -17.11 -5.86
C HIS A 33 25.64 -18.36 -6.37
N GLY A 34 25.86 -18.68 -7.65
CA GLY A 34 25.25 -19.82 -8.31
C GLY A 34 25.02 -19.57 -9.82
N LEU A 35 26.11 -19.25 -10.53
CA LEU A 35 26.20 -19.34 -11.98
C LEU A 35 26.33 -20.82 -12.34
N ILE A 36 25.30 -21.34 -13.02
CA ILE A 36 25.22 -22.46 -13.97
C ILE A 36 23.76 -22.94 -13.90
N GLY A 37 22.99 -22.71 -14.96
CA GLY A 37 21.59 -23.11 -15.01
C GLY A 37 20.99 -22.96 -16.40
N ASN A 38 20.43 -24.06 -16.91
CA ASN A 38 19.79 -24.23 -18.22
C ASN A 38 18.74 -23.15 -18.58
N ALA A 39 18.44 -23.01 -19.88
CA ALA A 39 17.56 -21.98 -20.45
C ALA A 39 16.16 -21.90 -19.79
N ARG A 40 15.58 -23.04 -19.37
CA ARG A 40 14.30 -23.07 -18.64
C ARG A 40 14.40 -22.45 -17.24
N GLY A 41 15.51 -22.68 -16.53
CA GLY A 41 15.81 -22.04 -15.25
C GLY A 41 16.00 -20.52 -15.37
N GLN A 42 16.63 -20.06 -16.45
CA GLN A 42 16.79 -18.64 -16.75
C GLN A 42 15.45 -17.96 -17.07
N VAL A 43 14.57 -18.58 -17.87
CA VAL A 43 13.22 -18.05 -18.16
C VAL A 43 12.38 -17.97 -16.87
N GLY A 44 12.44 -18.98 -16.01
CA GLY A 44 11.76 -18.96 -14.71
C GLY A 44 12.28 -17.87 -13.77
N ARG A 45 13.60 -17.64 -13.73
CA ARG A 45 14.23 -16.53 -12.97
C ARG A 45 13.80 -15.17 -13.53
N ARG A 46 13.88 -14.96 -14.85
CA ARG A 46 13.46 -13.72 -15.51
C ARG A 46 11.99 -13.40 -15.23
N ARG A 47 11.09 -14.38 -15.36
CA ARG A 47 9.65 -14.19 -15.06
C ARG A 47 9.42 -13.78 -13.60
N ARG A 48 10.15 -14.36 -12.63
CA ARG A 48 10.07 -13.95 -11.22
C ARG A 48 10.54 -12.52 -11.00
N LEU A 49 11.67 -12.14 -11.60
CA LEU A 49 12.21 -10.78 -11.51
C LEU A 49 11.25 -9.75 -12.10
N LEU A 50 10.70 -10.02 -13.28
CA LEU A 50 9.70 -9.14 -13.92
C LEU A 50 8.43 -9.00 -13.08
N ARG A 51 7.98 -10.10 -12.44
CA ARG A 51 6.84 -10.04 -11.52
C ARG A 51 7.13 -9.20 -10.28
N ALA A 52 8.31 -9.36 -9.69
CA ALA A 52 8.73 -8.56 -8.53
C ALA A 52 8.86 -7.07 -8.89
N LEU A 53 9.46 -6.77 -10.05
CA LEU A 53 9.57 -5.40 -10.54
C LEU A 53 8.21 -4.75 -10.77
N ALA A 54 7.31 -5.44 -11.48
CA ALA A 54 5.96 -4.94 -11.74
C ALA A 54 5.18 -4.71 -10.44
N HIS A 55 5.39 -5.56 -9.44
CA HIS A 55 4.81 -5.40 -8.10
C HIS A 55 5.34 -4.15 -7.39
N THR A 56 6.67 -3.98 -7.35
CA THR A 56 7.29 -2.79 -6.74
C THR A 56 6.89 -1.50 -7.45
N LEU A 57 6.86 -1.49 -8.78
CA LEU A 57 6.42 -0.31 -9.54
C LEU A 57 4.96 0.03 -9.26
N GLY A 58 4.09 -0.97 -9.20
CA GLY A 58 2.67 -0.77 -8.87
C GLY A 58 2.45 -0.25 -7.45
N ALA A 59 3.16 -0.79 -6.46
CA ALA A 59 3.13 -0.28 -5.10
C ALA A 59 3.64 1.19 -5.02
N ASN A 60 4.76 1.50 -5.69
CA ASN A 60 5.29 2.86 -5.73
C ASN A 60 4.33 3.85 -6.42
N ALA A 61 3.60 3.41 -7.44
CA ALA A 61 2.61 4.25 -8.12
C ALA A 61 1.49 4.72 -7.18
N VAL A 62 1.13 3.92 -6.17
CA VAL A 62 0.16 4.32 -5.14
C VAL A 62 0.69 5.46 -4.28
N PHE A 63 1.95 5.37 -3.83
CA PHE A 63 2.58 6.47 -3.08
C PHE A 63 2.72 7.74 -3.92
N VAL A 64 3.05 7.61 -5.21
CA VAL A 64 3.08 8.73 -6.14
C VAL A 64 1.68 9.35 -6.30
N ALA A 65 0.63 8.55 -6.41
CA ALA A 65 -0.75 9.04 -6.48
C ALA A 65 -1.13 9.85 -5.23
N LEU A 66 -0.74 9.40 -4.03
CA LEU A 66 -0.95 10.14 -2.79
C LEU A 66 -0.18 11.47 -2.77
N ALA A 67 1.08 11.47 -3.20
CA ALA A 67 1.90 12.68 -3.26
C ALA A 67 1.33 13.71 -4.25
N LEU A 68 0.85 13.25 -5.42
CA LEU A 68 0.22 14.12 -6.41
C LEU A 68 -1.11 14.69 -5.91
N ALA A 69 -1.93 13.88 -5.25
CA ALA A 69 -3.20 14.34 -4.69
C ALA A 69 -2.97 15.38 -3.57
N ALA A 70 -2.01 15.14 -2.67
CA ALA A 70 -1.61 16.12 -1.67
C ALA A 70 -1.13 17.44 -2.30
N ASP A 71 -0.32 17.36 -3.36
CA ASP A 71 0.16 18.54 -4.06
C ASP A 71 -0.98 19.33 -4.74
N HIS A 72 -1.94 18.63 -5.34
CA HIS A 72 -3.14 19.24 -5.90
C HIS A 72 -3.93 20.02 -4.83
N THR A 73 -4.21 19.39 -3.69
CA THR A 73 -4.91 20.02 -2.56
C THR A 73 -4.14 21.23 -2.02
N ARG A 74 -2.81 21.17 -1.91
CA ARG A 74 -2.00 22.33 -1.50
C ARG A 74 -2.08 23.49 -2.47
N ARG A 75 -2.13 23.24 -3.79
CA ARG A 75 -2.31 24.30 -4.80
C ARG A 75 -3.66 25.00 -4.69
N GLN A 76 -4.65 24.34 -4.09
CA GLN A 76 -5.97 24.89 -3.79
C GLN A 76 -6.05 25.51 -2.39
N GLY A 77 -4.93 25.64 -1.67
CA GLY A 77 -4.86 26.26 -0.35
C GLY A 77 -5.00 25.29 0.83
N GLY A 78 -5.06 23.98 0.58
CA GLY A 78 -5.04 22.96 1.63
C GLY A 78 -3.65 22.71 2.23
N THR A 79 -3.57 21.81 3.20
CA THR A 79 -2.33 21.54 3.97
C THR A 79 -1.81 20.10 3.82
N ASP A 80 -2.36 19.38 2.85
CA ASP A 80 -2.14 17.94 2.71
C ASP A 80 -0.70 17.60 2.31
N GLN A 81 -0.17 16.51 2.86
CA GLN A 81 1.18 16.02 2.51
C GLN A 81 1.34 14.53 2.80
N LEU A 82 2.10 13.83 1.96
CA LEU A 82 2.65 12.53 2.32
C LEU A 82 3.91 12.73 3.14
N ALA A 83 3.79 12.73 4.47
CA ALA A 83 4.83 13.13 5.41
C ALA A 83 5.90 12.06 5.65
N ASP A 84 5.55 10.78 5.51
CA ASP A 84 6.50 9.66 5.60
C ASP A 84 6.13 8.60 4.57
N TRP A 85 7.16 7.93 4.04
CA TRP A 85 7.02 6.77 3.18
C TRP A 85 8.21 5.80 3.38
N ARG A 86 7.88 4.54 3.62
CA ARG A 86 8.81 3.43 3.79
C ARG A 86 8.39 2.27 2.89
N GLY A 87 9.33 1.71 2.14
CA GLY A 87 9.08 0.51 1.32
C GLY A 87 9.02 -0.78 2.16
N ALA A 88 8.61 -1.89 1.52
CA ALA A 88 8.41 -3.20 2.16
C ALA A 88 9.58 -3.67 3.05
N ALA A 89 10.83 -3.47 2.60
CA ALA A 89 12.03 -3.91 3.33
C ALA A 89 12.18 -3.22 4.70
N ALA A 90 11.71 -1.98 4.82
CA ALA A 90 11.75 -1.22 6.07
C ALA A 90 10.55 -1.51 6.99
N CYS A 91 9.55 -2.27 6.51
CA CYS A 91 8.29 -2.51 7.23
C CYS A 91 8.13 -3.95 7.73
N GLU A 92 9.09 -4.84 7.43
CA GLU A 92 9.02 -6.25 7.79
C GLU A 92 9.09 -6.45 9.30
N ARG A 93 7.98 -6.89 9.91
CA ARG A 93 7.89 -7.22 11.34
C ARG A 93 7.38 -8.64 11.52
N ARG A 94 8.30 -9.57 11.78
CA ARG A 94 8.03 -11.01 11.97
C ARG A 94 7.21 -11.63 10.82
N HIS A 95 5.89 -11.63 10.96
CA HIS A 95 4.95 -12.25 10.01
C HIS A 95 4.09 -11.23 9.25
N CYS A 96 4.12 -9.95 9.66
CA CYS A 96 3.42 -8.87 8.99
C CYS A 96 4.42 -8.10 8.12
N LYS A 97 4.19 -8.12 6.80
CA LYS A 97 5.08 -7.49 5.82
C LYS A 97 4.22 -6.77 4.78
N PRO A 98 3.81 -5.52 5.06
CA PRO A 98 3.15 -4.71 4.05
C PRO A 98 4.11 -4.39 2.90
N ASP A 99 3.56 -4.06 1.73
CA ASP A 99 4.34 -3.58 0.58
C ASP A 99 4.93 -2.19 0.81
N GLY A 100 4.35 -1.45 1.75
CA GLY A 100 4.94 -0.25 2.32
C GLY A 100 4.13 0.31 3.48
N TYR A 101 4.68 1.34 4.09
CA TYR A 101 4.01 2.17 5.08
C TYR A 101 4.10 3.62 4.65
N GLY A 102 3.06 4.40 4.91
CA GLY A 102 3.12 5.84 4.80
C GLY A 102 2.33 6.54 5.89
N SER A 103 2.59 7.84 6.03
CA SER A 103 1.82 8.73 6.90
C SER A 103 1.33 9.91 6.07
N TYR A 104 0.02 9.99 5.85
CA TYR A 104 -0.61 11.10 5.15
C TYR A 104 -1.07 12.13 6.17
N MET A 105 -0.73 13.40 5.99
CA MET A 105 -1.18 14.48 6.86
C MET A 105 -2.28 15.26 6.17
N ARG A 106 -3.34 15.58 6.91
CA ARG A 106 -4.42 16.47 6.47
C ARG A 106 -4.90 17.29 7.66
N ASN A 107 -5.00 18.61 7.48
CA ASN A 107 -5.48 19.54 8.51
C ASN A 107 -4.78 19.36 9.87
N GLY A 108 -3.47 19.09 9.85
CA GLY A 108 -2.65 18.88 11.05
C GLY A 108 -2.74 17.47 11.67
N SER A 109 -3.62 16.60 11.18
CA SER A 109 -3.75 15.21 11.67
C SER A 109 -2.98 14.22 10.79
N ALA A 110 -2.31 13.25 11.43
CA ALA A 110 -1.61 12.17 10.76
C ALA A 110 -2.50 10.94 10.58
N PHE A 111 -2.51 10.41 9.36
CA PHE A 111 -3.23 9.21 8.95
C PHE A 111 -2.21 8.18 8.47
N GLY A 112 -1.78 7.32 9.39
CA GLY A 112 -0.87 6.21 9.10
C GLY A 112 -1.57 5.12 8.29
N PHE A 113 -0.88 4.57 7.29
CA PHE A 113 -1.39 3.46 6.50
C PHE A 113 -0.32 2.42 6.15
N PHE A 114 -0.77 1.17 6.07
CA PHE A 114 -0.06 0.09 5.39
C PHE A 114 -0.59 -0.06 3.97
N LEU A 115 0.31 -0.28 3.02
CA LEU A 115 -0.04 -0.58 1.64
C LEU A 115 0.12 -2.07 1.35
N GLU A 116 -0.89 -2.64 0.69
CA GLU A 116 -0.85 -3.94 0.05
C GLU A 116 -1.25 -3.76 -1.41
N TYR A 117 -0.32 -4.01 -2.33
CA TYR A 117 -0.57 -3.95 -3.75
C TYR A 117 -0.68 -5.36 -4.32
N ASP A 118 -1.76 -5.67 -5.02
CA ASP A 118 -1.94 -6.98 -5.66
C ASP A 118 -2.17 -6.85 -7.16
N ARG A 119 -1.60 -7.79 -7.92
CA ARG A 119 -1.73 -7.81 -9.39
C ARG A 119 -2.81 -8.79 -9.88
N GLY A 120 -3.72 -9.18 -9.00
CA GLY A 120 -4.79 -10.15 -9.24
C GLY A 120 -4.37 -11.62 -9.10
N THR A 121 -3.10 -11.90 -8.83
CA THR A 121 -2.53 -13.26 -8.93
C THR A 121 -2.53 -14.05 -7.64
N GLU A 122 -2.84 -13.42 -6.51
CA GLU A 122 -2.86 -14.10 -5.23
C GLU A 122 -4.12 -14.96 -5.04
N SER A 123 -3.98 -16.11 -4.37
CA SER A 123 -5.09 -16.98 -4.00
C SER A 123 -5.77 -16.48 -2.71
N GLY A 124 -7.06 -16.83 -2.50
CA GLY A 124 -7.77 -16.51 -1.25
C GLY A 124 -7.03 -16.96 0.03
N ARG A 125 -6.36 -18.12 0.00
CA ARG A 125 -5.53 -18.61 1.12
C ARG A 125 -4.40 -17.63 1.49
N LYS A 126 -3.81 -16.93 0.51
CA LYS A 126 -2.76 -15.93 0.77
C LYS A 126 -3.34 -14.69 1.42
N TYR A 127 -4.48 -14.20 0.94
CA TYR A 127 -5.18 -13.09 1.59
C TYR A 127 -5.57 -13.42 3.03
N ALA A 128 -6.13 -14.61 3.27
CA ALA A 128 -6.45 -15.07 4.63
C ALA A 128 -5.21 -15.09 5.55
N ALA A 129 -4.06 -15.54 5.04
CA ALA A 129 -2.80 -15.52 5.78
C ALA A 129 -2.33 -14.08 6.07
N LYS A 130 -2.43 -13.15 5.11
CA LYS A 130 -2.11 -11.73 5.32
C LYS A 130 -3.00 -11.12 6.42
N PHE A 131 -4.31 -11.31 6.34
CA PHE A 131 -5.23 -10.80 7.36
C PHE A 131 -4.95 -11.42 8.73
N HIS A 132 -4.70 -12.72 8.80
CA HIS A 132 -4.30 -13.37 10.05
C HIS A 132 -3.03 -12.72 10.64
N ALA A 133 -2.03 -12.39 9.81
CA ALA A 133 -0.81 -11.72 10.25
C ALA A 133 -1.07 -10.29 10.76
N TYR A 134 -1.91 -9.51 10.08
CA TYR A 134 -2.30 -8.17 10.56
C TYR A 134 -3.02 -8.22 11.89
N TYR A 135 -3.98 -9.13 12.06
CA TYR A 135 -4.65 -9.34 13.34
C TYR A 135 -3.64 -9.72 14.43
N LYS A 136 -2.75 -10.69 14.18
CA LYS A 136 -1.72 -11.08 15.14
C LYS A 136 -0.81 -9.89 15.51
N TYR A 137 -0.46 -9.06 14.54
CA TYR A 137 0.37 -7.88 14.76
C TYR A 137 -0.33 -6.84 15.62
N ARG A 138 -1.61 -6.53 15.34
CA ARG A 138 -2.47 -5.67 16.17
C ARG A 138 -2.59 -6.22 17.60
N ASP A 139 -3.04 -7.46 17.72
CA ASP A 139 -3.41 -8.08 19.00
C ASP A 139 -2.20 -8.28 19.91
N SER A 140 -0.99 -8.37 19.35
CA SER A 140 0.26 -8.41 20.13
C SER A 140 0.65 -7.06 20.79
N GLY A 141 -0.04 -5.97 20.45
CA GLY A 141 0.29 -4.62 20.88
C GLY A 141 1.61 -4.09 20.30
N GLN A 142 2.21 -4.77 19.32
CA GLN A 142 3.41 -4.25 18.63
C GLN A 142 3.04 -3.05 17.76
N ALA A 143 1.93 -3.12 17.02
CA ALA A 143 1.46 -2.02 16.18
C ALA A 143 1.31 -0.69 16.94
N ALA A 144 0.69 -0.71 18.14
CA ALA A 144 0.50 0.47 18.96
C ALA A 144 1.80 1.03 19.60
N ARG A 145 2.89 0.23 19.62
CA ARG A 145 4.22 0.73 20.02
C ARG A 145 4.96 1.37 18.86
N ASP A 146 4.68 0.88 17.66
CA ASP A 146 5.33 1.29 16.43
C ASP A 146 4.66 2.51 15.77
N TYR A 147 3.37 2.74 16.06
CA TYR A 147 2.50 3.71 15.41
C TYR A 147 1.47 4.31 16.39
N ASP A 148 0.92 5.47 16.04
CA ASP A 148 -0.21 6.07 16.74
C ASP A 148 -1.51 5.36 16.34
N GLY A 149 -1.91 4.39 17.16
CA GLY A 149 -2.98 3.45 16.83
C GLY A 149 -2.57 2.43 15.75
N PHE A 150 -3.54 1.66 15.28
CA PHE A 150 -3.29 0.70 14.20
C PHE A 150 -3.48 1.37 12.82
N PRO A 151 -2.44 1.43 11.96
CA PRO A 151 -2.56 2.06 10.64
C PRO A 151 -3.65 1.43 9.76
N THR A 152 -4.33 2.26 8.95
CA THR A 152 -5.30 1.75 7.96
C THR A 152 -4.60 0.85 6.95
N VAL A 153 -5.16 -0.31 6.63
CA VAL A 153 -4.62 -1.20 5.58
C VAL A 153 -5.29 -0.86 4.26
N LEU A 154 -4.56 -0.18 3.37
CA LEU A 154 -4.98 0.12 2.01
C LEU A 154 -4.59 -1.04 1.10
N PHE A 155 -5.58 -1.76 0.58
CA PHE A 155 -5.41 -2.77 -0.46
C PHE A 155 -5.73 -2.17 -1.83
N VAL A 156 -4.75 -2.15 -2.72
CA VAL A 156 -4.91 -1.72 -4.11
C VAL A 156 -4.65 -2.90 -5.03
N THR A 157 -5.66 -3.32 -5.81
CA THR A 157 -5.51 -4.42 -6.76
C THR A 157 -5.74 -3.99 -8.21
N THR A 158 -5.12 -4.68 -9.16
CA THR A 158 -5.36 -4.42 -10.59
C THR A 158 -6.60 -5.14 -11.14
N ASP A 159 -7.19 -6.07 -10.37
CA ASP A 159 -8.22 -6.99 -10.86
C ASP A 159 -9.50 -6.93 -10.01
N LEU A 160 -10.67 -6.82 -10.66
CA LEU A 160 -11.96 -6.75 -9.97
C LEU A 160 -12.31 -8.05 -9.27
N THR A 161 -11.93 -9.20 -9.83
CA THR A 161 -12.15 -10.51 -9.19
C THR A 161 -11.29 -10.64 -7.94
N ALA A 162 -10.08 -10.10 -7.95
CA ALA A 162 -9.23 -9.98 -6.77
C ALA A 162 -9.83 -9.03 -5.74
N GLU A 163 -10.39 -7.88 -6.13
CA GLU A 163 -11.08 -6.95 -5.20
C GLU A 163 -12.14 -7.72 -4.40
N GLN A 164 -12.99 -8.51 -5.08
CA GLN A 164 -14.02 -9.34 -4.45
C GLN A 164 -13.43 -10.40 -3.51
N ARG A 165 -12.39 -11.11 -3.93
CA ARG A 165 -11.71 -12.11 -3.09
C ARG A 165 -11.08 -11.47 -1.85
N ILE A 166 -10.50 -10.29 -1.97
CA ILE A 166 -9.89 -9.56 -0.84
C ILE A 166 -10.98 -9.16 0.16
N VAL A 167 -12.09 -8.57 -0.32
CA VAL A 167 -13.26 -8.23 0.51
C VAL A 167 -13.78 -9.46 1.26
N GLU A 168 -13.98 -10.58 0.55
CA GLU A 168 -14.49 -11.81 1.14
C GLU A 168 -13.54 -12.36 2.22
N GLN A 169 -12.24 -12.45 1.94
CA GLN A 169 -11.27 -12.99 2.89
C GLN A 169 -11.06 -12.06 4.08
N ALA A 170 -11.15 -10.74 3.90
CA ALA A 170 -11.11 -9.78 5.00
C ALA A 170 -12.32 -9.93 5.92
N TYR A 171 -13.53 -10.04 5.33
CA TYR A 171 -14.76 -10.26 6.09
C TYR A 171 -14.73 -11.60 6.83
N ARG A 172 -14.33 -12.69 6.17
CA ARG A 172 -14.18 -14.02 6.81
C ARG A 172 -13.19 -13.97 7.98
N ALA A 173 -12.05 -13.29 7.82
CA ALA A 173 -11.05 -13.16 8.87
C ALA A 173 -11.59 -12.39 10.10
N TRP A 174 -12.38 -11.33 9.87
CA TRP A 174 -13.08 -10.62 10.94
C TRP A 174 -14.13 -11.52 11.61
N PHE A 175 -15.01 -12.13 10.82
CA PHE A 175 -16.11 -12.97 11.31
C PHE A 175 -15.61 -14.13 12.17
N ILE A 176 -14.53 -14.81 11.77
CA ILE A 176 -13.96 -15.93 12.54
C ILE A 176 -13.34 -15.45 13.86
N ARG A 177 -12.77 -14.25 13.90
CA ARG A 177 -12.10 -13.75 15.10
C ARG A 177 -13.06 -13.17 16.13
N CYS A 178 -14.25 -12.70 15.72
CA CYS A 178 -15.23 -12.08 16.61
C CYS A 178 -14.64 -10.95 17.48
N THR A 179 -13.73 -10.15 16.90
CA THR A 179 -13.15 -8.95 17.54
C THR A 179 -13.55 -7.69 16.77
N GLU A 180 -13.07 -6.52 17.24
CA GLU A 180 -13.07 -5.30 16.42
C GLU A 180 -12.44 -5.58 15.04
N PRO A 181 -13.03 -5.11 13.93
CA PRO A 181 -12.47 -5.31 12.59
C PRO A 181 -11.17 -4.51 12.41
N LEU A 182 -10.28 -5.00 11.54
CA LEU A 182 -9.15 -4.19 11.07
C LEU A 182 -9.68 -3.03 10.20
N PRO A 183 -9.08 -1.82 10.29
CA PRO A 183 -9.42 -0.71 9.40
C PRO A 183 -8.87 -0.99 7.99
N ILE A 184 -9.64 -1.70 7.17
CA ILE A 184 -9.26 -2.13 5.82
C ILE A 184 -10.06 -1.35 4.77
N LEU A 185 -9.36 -0.81 3.78
CA LEU A 185 -9.94 -0.14 2.63
C LEU A 185 -9.39 -0.75 1.34
N ILE A 186 -10.27 -1.06 0.40
CA ILE A 186 -9.95 -1.84 -0.80
C ILE A 186 -10.40 -1.07 -2.04
N ALA A 187 -9.50 -0.83 -2.97
CA ALA A 187 -9.81 -0.20 -4.25
C ALA A 187 -9.04 -0.88 -5.39
N THR A 188 -9.39 -0.54 -6.63
CA THR A 188 -8.61 -0.95 -7.79
C THR A 188 -7.77 0.19 -8.34
N SER A 189 -6.62 -0.14 -8.93
CA SER A 189 -5.80 0.87 -9.62
C SER A 189 -6.56 1.54 -10.76
N ALA A 190 -7.46 0.82 -11.44
CA ALA A 190 -8.32 1.39 -12.47
C ALA A 190 -9.27 2.47 -11.92
N ARG A 191 -9.80 2.30 -10.70
CA ARG A 191 -10.65 3.30 -10.06
C ARG A 191 -9.87 4.54 -9.65
N ILE A 192 -8.68 4.35 -9.09
CA ILE A 192 -7.78 5.46 -8.74
C ILE A 192 -7.46 6.32 -9.97
N LEU A 193 -7.27 5.69 -11.14
CA LEU A 193 -6.95 6.41 -12.38
C LEU A 193 -8.16 7.05 -13.05
N ALA A 194 -9.36 6.47 -12.91
CA ALA A 194 -10.56 6.96 -13.56
C ALA A 194 -11.23 8.12 -12.82
N ASP A 195 -10.95 8.27 -11.53
CA ASP A 195 -11.56 9.29 -10.70
C ASP A 195 -10.76 10.61 -10.73
N PRO A 196 -11.40 11.79 -10.95
CA PRO A 196 -10.70 13.08 -10.96
C PRO A 196 -10.00 13.44 -9.64
N GLU A 197 -10.58 13.04 -8.51
CA GLU A 197 -10.00 13.20 -7.16
C GLU A 197 -9.06 12.03 -6.81
N GLY A 198 -9.01 11.04 -7.69
CA GLY A 198 -8.06 9.94 -7.70
C GLY A 198 -8.12 9.11 -6.43
N ILE A 199 -6.97 8.98 -5.78
CA ILE A 199 -6.79 8.10 -4.62
C ILE A 199 -7.49 8.61 -3.35
N LEU A 200 -7.80 9.91 -3.27
CA LEU A 200 -8.48 10.51 -2.13
C LEU A 200 -10.01 10.48 -2.26
N SER A 201 -10.53 10.12 -3.44
CA SER A 201 -11.96 10.01 -3.71
C SER A 201 -12.67 8.92 -2.90
N ALA A 202 -14.00 8.91 -2.97
CA ALA A 202 -14.89 7.87 -2.44
C ALA A 202 -14.84 6.57 -3.28
N ILE A 203 -13.64 6.03 -3.48
CA ILE A 203 -13.38 4.81 -4.25
C ILE A 203 -13.17 3.59 -3.36
N TRP A 204 -13.08 3.75 -2.04
CA TRP A 204 -12.66 2.69 -1.14
C TRP A 204 -13.82 1.84 -0.63
N ARG A 205 -13.73 0.53 -0.81
CA ARG A 205 -14.66 -0.45 -0.21
C ARG A 205 -14.15 -0.92 1.14
N THR A 206 -15.07 -1.17 2.05
CA THR A 206 -14.83 -1.88 3.30
C THR A 206 -15.19 -3.37 3.16
N PRO A 207 -14.66 -4.26 4.04
CA PRO A 207 -15.07 -5.66 4.08
C PRO A 207 -16.54 -5.80 4.47
N THR A 208 -17.36 -6.33 3.58
CA THR A 208 -18.80 -6.57 3.82
C THR A 208 -19.20 -7.99 3.41
N PRO A 209 -20.27 -8.57 3.97
CA PRO A 209 -20.78 -9.87 3.53
C PRO A 209 -21.26 -9.79 2.07
N MET A 210 -20.98 -10.85 1.29
CA MET A 210 -21.30 -10.91 -0.15
C MET A 210 -22.80 -10.88 -0.50
N SER A 211 -23.70 -10.92 0.49
CA SER A 211 -25.14 -11.08 0.29
C SER A 211 -25.88 -9.82 -0.17
N SER A 212 -25.20 -8.73 -0.52
CA SER A 212 -25.85 -7.54 -1.08
C SER A 212 -25.98 -7.64 -2.60
N THR A 213 -27.21 -7.70 -3.12
CA THR A 213 -27.51 -7.49 -4.56
C THR A 213 -27.29 -6.03 -5.00
N ARG A 214 -27.11 -5.12 -4.04
CA ARG A 214 -26.79 -3.71 -4.27
C ARG A 214 -25.32 -3.55 -4.67
N ALA A 215 -25.04 -2.57 -5.52
CA ALA A 215 -23.68 -2.13 -5.78
C ALA A 215 -22.97 -1.81 -4.45
N PRO A 216 -21.69 -2.22 -4.29
CA PRO A 216 -21.00 -2.03 -3.03
C PRO A 216 -20.81 -0.55 -2.73
N GLU A 217 -21.11 -0.17 -1.49
CA GLU A 217 -20.86 1.18 -0.99
C GLU A 217 -19.36 1.48 -0.99
N ARG A 218 -19.02 2.73 -1.29
CA ARG A 218 -17.64 3.22 -1.31
C ARG A 218 -17.55 4.50 -0.50
N HIS A 219 -16.42 4.67 0.17
CA HIS A 219 -16.19 5.71 1.15
C HIS A 219 -14.88 6.42 0.85
N TYR A 220 -14.76 7.63 1.37
CA TYR A 220 -13.48 8.32 1.47
C TYR A 220 -12.59 7.60 2.48
N TRP A 221 -11.28 7.59 2.22
CA TRP A 221 -10.32 7.13 3.23
C TRP A 221 -10.17 8.17 4.34
N LEU A 222 -9.99 9.43 3.95
CA LEU A 222 -9.78 10.53 4.89
C LEU A 222 -11.11 11.20 5.27
N PRO A 223 -11.23 11.69 6.50
CA PRO A 223 -12.42 12.44 6.91
C PRO A 223 -12.54 13.74 6.12
N GLY A 224 -13.78 14.18 5.89
CA GLY A 224 -14.10 15.44 5.23
C GLY A 224 -14.24 15.38 3.71
N GLY A 225 -14.03 14.22 3.08
CA GLY A 225 -14.10 14.09 1.62
C GLY A 225 -12.73 14.25 0.94
N PRO A 226 -12.68 14.53 -0.36
CA PRO A 226 -11.42 14.75 -1.09
C PRO A 226 -10.67 15.99 -0.60
#